data_AF-B8L8H3-F1
#
_entry.id   AF-B8L8H3-F1
#
_cell.length_a   1.000
_cell.length_b   1.000
_cell.length_c   1.000
_cell.angle_alpha   90.00
_cell.angle_beta   90.00
_cell.angle_gamma   90.00
#
_symmetry.space_group_name_H-M   'P 1'
#
loop_
_entity.id
_entity.type
_entity.pdbx_description
1 polymer ?
#
loop_
_entity_poly.entity_id
_entity_poly.type
_entity_poly.pdbx_seq_one_letter_code
_entity_poly.pdbx_strand_id
1 'polypeptide(L)'
;MVFRHTTDAIRNSGHTDSSLAQAIAEQYMADVAPGERILQFHTGDDADSAERALKANAQIVGRIRNGTVKMPVDLEESWVRALPPHWRDACSRELAQRYGFLGARIPMMEPHAGVLAVARLSVEFGHTLEAITNVLADGRICPKDIPELRRALDEIGQLEAELVTAKRYVSGHLQDLAPRAVQGGQR
;
A
#
# COMPACT_ATOMS: atom_id res chain seq x y z
N MET A 1 -8.99 -1.27 9.33
CA MET A 1 -8.16 -1.40 8.12
C MET A 1 -6.87 -0.59 8.26
N VAL A 2 -6.88 0.72 7.99
CA VAL A 2 -5.65 1.56 8.00
C VAL A 2 -4.85 1.45 9.30
N PHE A 3 -5.52 1.54 10.46
CA PHE A 3 -4.84 1.43 11.75
C PHE A 3 -4.25 0.04 12.04
N ARG A 4 -4.83 -1.04 11.49
CA ARG A 4 -4.27 -2.40 11.61
C ARG A 4 -2.92 -2.46 10.90
N HIS A 5 -2.88 -2.04 9.63
CA HIS A 5 -1.63 -1.94 8.85
C HIS A 5 -0.61 -1.00 9.50
N THR A 6 -1.07 0.08 10.13
CA THR A 6 -0.20 1.00 10.87
C THR A 6 0.45 0.30 12.07
N THR A 7 -0.34 -0.41 12.89
CA THR A 7 0.17 -1.18 14.03
C THR A 7 1.13 -2.27 13.58
N ASP A 8 0.81 -2.98 12.50
CA ASP A 8 1.66 -4.02 11.95
C ASP A 8 2.99 -3.45 11.41
N ALA A 9 2.94 -2.27 10.76
CA ALA A 9 4.13 -1.55 10.30
C ALA A 9 5.04 -1.14 11.47
N ILE A 10 4.49 -0.57 12.54
CA ILE A 10 5.29 -0.15 13.72
C ILE A 10 5.94 -1.37 14.38
N ARG A 11 5.25 -2.50 14.47
CA ARG A 11 5.77 -3.72 15.11
C ARG A 11 6.87 -4.41 14.31
N ASN A 12 6.80 -4.35 12.98
CA ASN A 12 7.60 -5.17 12.09
C ASN A 12 8.53 -4.34 11.18
N SER A 13 8.68 -3.05 11.46
CA SER A 13 9.63 -2.17 10.77
C SER A 13 10.49 -1.41 11.77
N GLY A 14 11.46 -0.63 11.28
CA GLY A 14 12.26 0.28 12.10
C GLY A 14 11.53 1.57 12.50
N HIS A 15 10.24 1.72 12.18
CA HIS A 15 9.48 2.92 12.54
C HIS A 15 9.00 2.88 13.99
N THR A 16 9.05 4.04 14.65
CA THR A 16 8.41 4.29 15.94
C THR A 16 7.10 5.02 15.73
N ASP A 17 6.27 5.09 16.78
CA ASP A 17 5.06 5.91 16.78
C ASP A 17 5.34 7.35 16.36
N SER A 18 6.42 7.94 16.87
CA SER A 18 6.82 9.32 16.57
C SER A 18 7.33 9.47 15.13
N SER A 19 8.17 8.54 14.65
CA SER A 19 8.71 8.66 13.29
C SER A 19 7.65 8.43 12.22
N LEU A 20 6.69 7.54 12.46
CA LEU A 20 5.56 7.36 11.56
C LEU A 20 4.58 8.53 11.61
N ALA A 21 4.31 9.08 12.81
CA ALA A 21 3.48 10.26 12.94
C ALA A 21 4.06 11.48 12.18
N GLN A 22 5.38 11.63 12.22
CA GLN A 22 6.07 12.67 11.46
C GLN A 22 5.94 12.45 9.95
N ALA A 23 6.14 11.23 9.47
CA ALA A 23 5.96 10.90 8.05
C ALA A 23 4.52 11.17 7.57
N ILE A 24 3.51 10.88 8.41
CA ILE A 24 2.10 11.19 8.11
C ILE A 24 1.88 12.70 8.04
N ALA A 25 2.44 13.46 8.99
CA ALA A 25 2.30 14.92 9.02
C ALA A 25 2.93 15.58 7.78
N GLU A 26 4.15 15.16 7.42
CA GLU A 26 4.85 15.63 6.22
C GLU A 26 4.08 15.30 4.95
N GLN A 27 3.61 14.06 4.82
CA GLN A 27 2.83 13.64 3.66
C GLN A 27 1.52 14.42 3.54
N TYR A 28 0.82 14.64 4.65
CA TYR A 28 -0.42 15.43 4.65
C TYR A 28 -0.18 16.89 4.25
N MET A 29 0.90 17.50 4.75
CA MET A 29 1.26 18.86 4.36
C MET A 29 1.68 18.97 2.89
N ALA A 30 2.19 17.89 2.30
CA ALA A 30 2.51 17.81 0.87
C ALA A 30 1.25 17.58 0.00
N ASP A 31 0.31 16.75 0.47
CA ASP A 31 -0.88 16.38 -0.29
C ASP A 31 -1.99 17.45 -0.23
N VAL A 32 -2.13 18.15 0.91
CA VAL A 32 -3.26 19.07 1.17
C VAL A 32 -2.77 20.52 1.25
N ALA A 33 -3.37 21.37 0.41
CA ALA A 33 -3.05 22.80 0.34
C ALA A 33 -3.32 23.49 1.70
N PRO A 34 -2.48 24.45 2.14
CA PRO A 34 -2.59 25.04 3.48
C PRO A 34 -3.98 25.56 3.87
N GLY A 35 -4.72 26.16 2.92
CA GLY A 35 -6.06 26.71 3.17
C GLY A 35 -7.19 25.68 3.28
N GLU A 36 -6.93 24.42 2.92
CA GLU A 36 -7.93 23.34 2.88
C GLU A 36 -7.75 22.32 4.00
N ARG A 37 -6.68 22.47 4.80
CA ARG A 37 -6.33 21.52 5.85
C ARG A 37 -7.34 21.53 7.00
N ILE A 38 -7.99 20.39 7.23
CA ILE A 38 -8.81 20.16 8.43
C ILE A 38 -7.91 20.01 9.67
N LEU A 39 -6.72 19.43 9.52
CA LEU A 39 -5.76 19.24 10.59
C LEU A 39 -4.60 20.23 10.50
N GLN A 40 -4.22 20.78 11.65
CA GLN A 40 -3.02 21.60 11.76
C GLN A 40 -1.89 20.77 12.37
N PHE A 41 -1.04 20.22 11.50
CA PHE A 41 0.26 19.71 11.91
C PHE A 41 1.24 20.86 12.09
N HIS A 42 2.21 20.65 12.98
CA HIS A 42 3.20 21.64 13.36
C HIS A 42 4.51 21.40 12.61
N THR A 43 5.19 22.48 12.28
CA THR A 43 6.57 22.51 11.77
C THR A 43 7.43 23.29 12.75
N GLY A 44 8.75 23.04 12.75
CA GLY A 44 9.71 23.80 13.54
C GLY A 44 10.79 24.41 12.64
N ASP A 45 11.21 25.63 12.96
CA ASP A 45 12.23 26.38 12.21
C ASP A 45 13.62 26.24 12.83
N ASP A 46 13.69 25.76 14.08
CA ASP A 46 14.90 25.48 14.85
C ASP A 46 14.78 24.10 15.55
N ALA A 47 15.87 23.63 16.17
CA ALA A 47 15.91 22.29 16.78
C ALA A 47 14.86 22.11 17.90
N ASP A 48 14.67 23.13 18.75
CA ASP A 48 13.77 23.07 19.91
C ASP A 48 12.29 23.14 19.48
N SER A 49 11.98 23.92 18.45
CA SER A 49 10.65 23.97 17.84
C SER A 49 10.35 22.71 17.02
N ALA A 50 11.34 22.12 16.35
CA ALA A 50 11.19 20.86 15.62
C ALA A 50 10.89 19.70 16.58
N GLU A 51 11.57 19.61 17.73
CA GLU A 51 11.28 18.58 18.73
C GLU A 51 9.87 18.74 19.32
N ARG A 52 9.45 19.98 19.59
CA ARG A 52 8.08 20.28 20.05
C ARG A 52 7.04 19.92 19.01
N ALA A 53 7.28 20.23 17.74
CA ALA A 53 6.42 19.88 16.63
C ALA A 53 6.28 18.35 16.50
N LEU A 54 7.39 17.61 16.59
CA LEU A 54 7.40 16.14 16.55
C LEU A 54 6.50 15.54 17.64
N LYS A 55 6.63 16.02 18.89
CA LYS A 55 5.81 15.56 20.02
C LYS A 55 4.33 15.91 19.84
N ALA A 56 4.02 17.13 19.38
CA ALA A 56 2.65 17.57 19.13
C ALA A 56 1.99 16.74 18.02
N ASN A 57 2.69 16.50 16.91
CA ASN A 57 2.20 15.71 15.78
C ASN A 57 1.99 14.24 16.18
N ALA A 58 2.92 13.66 16.96
CA ALA A 58 2.76 12.32 17.52
C ALA A 58 1.51 12.20 18.40
N GLN A 59 1.20 13.23 19.20
CA GLN A 59 -0.03 13.25 20.00
C GLN A 59 -1.29 13.31 19.14
N ILE A 60 -1.31 14.13 18.07
CA ILE A 60 -2.44 14.21 17.13
C ILE A 60 -2.70 12.84 16.50
N VAL A 61 -1.66 12.24 15.90
CA VAL A 61 -1.74 10.93 15.25
C VAL A 61 -2.14 9.84 16.24
N GLY A 62 -1.59 9.86 17.46
CA GLY A 62 -1.94 8.92 18.52
C GLY A 62 -3.41 8.98 18.92
N ARG A 63 -3.98 10.18 19.03
CA ARG A 63 -5.41 10.39 19.32
C ARG A 63 -6.33 9.94 18.19
N ILE A 64 -5.88 10.05 16.94
CA ILE A 64 -6.64 9.54 15.79
C ILE A 64 -6.61 8.00 15.79
N ARG A 65 -5.41 7.43 15.96
CA ARG A 65 -5.19 5.97 15.95
C ARG A 65 -5.96 5.25 17.05
N ASN A 66 -6.01 5.82 18.26
CA ASN A 66 -6.72 5.22 19.39
C ASN A 66 -8.24 5.52 19.40
N GLY A 67 -8.74 6.25 18.41
CA GLY A 67 -10.17 6.57 18.26
C GLY A 67 -10.66 7.72 19.14
N THR A 68 -9.79 8.41 19.88
CA THR A 68 -10.16 9.63 20.62
C THR A 68 -10.64 10.73 19.68
N VAL A 69 -10.07 10.78 18.47
CA VAL A 69 -10.46 11.70 17.39
C VAL A 69 -10.78 10.87 16.16
N LYS A 70 -11.91 11.15 15.50
CA LYS A 70 -12.24 10.48 14.24
C LYS A 70 -11.25 10.91 13.16
N MET A 71 -10.76 9.95 12.36
CA MET A 71 -9.88 10.23 11.23
C MET A 71 -10.56 11.18 10.23
N PRO A 72 -9.95 12.35 9.93
CA PRO A 72 -10.42 13.24 8.87
C PRO A 72 -10.30 12.60 7.50
N VAL A 73 -11.21 12.96 6.60
CA VAL A 73 -11.30 12.34 5.27
C VAL A 73 -10.10 12.68 4.37
N ASP A 74 -9.59 13.90 4.50
CA ASP A 74 -8.41 14.40 3.80
C ASP A 74 -7.09 13.81 4.33
N LEU A 75 -7.11 13.10 5.46
CA LEU A 75 -5.94 12.45 6.04
C LEU A 75 -5.74 11.01 5.56
N GLU A 76 -6.80 10.28 5.19
CA GLU A 76 -6.73 8.82 4.93
C GLU A 76 -5.68 8.49 3.86
N GLU A 77 -5.65 9.25 2.76
CA GLU A 77 -4.69 9.01 1.68
C GLU A 77 -3.25 9.30 2.09
N SER A 78 -3.00 10.44 2.74
CA SER A 78 -1.66 10.81 3.21
C SER A 78 -1.14 9.82 4.26
N TRP A 79 -2.03 9.33 5.13
CA TRP A 79 -1.70 8.29 6.09
C TRP A 79 -1.24 7.01 5.39
N VAL A 80 -1.99 6.55 4.39
CA VAL A 80 -1.65 5.33 3.64
C VAL A 80 -0.33 5.52 2.89
N ARG A 81 -0.12 6.67 2.24
CA ARG A 81 1.12 6.98 1.50
C ARG A 81 2.36 6.98 2.38
N ALA A 82 2.23 7.43 3.63
CA ALA A 82 3.31 7.48 4.62
C ALA A 82 3.68 6.09 5.20
N LEU A 83 2.86 5.05 4.99
CA LEU A 83 3.23 3.70 5.41
C LEU A 83 4.42 3.17 4.59
N PRO A 84 5.27 2.30 5.18
CA PRO A 84 6.34 1.67 4.42
C PRO A 84 5.76 0.81 3.28
N PRO A 85 6.50 0.59 2.17
CA PRO A 85 5.94 0.10 0.91
C PRO A 85 5.10 -1.18 1.03
N HIS A 86 5.56 -2.16 1.81
CA HIS A 86 4.83 -3.42 2.01
C HIS A 86 3.44 -3.21 2.63
N TRP A 87 3.34 -2.48 3.73
CA TRP A 87 2.06 -2.20 4.40
C TRP A 87 1.20 -1.20 3.64
N ARG A 88 1.82 -0.25 2.94
CA ARG A 88 1.11 0.69 2.05
C ARG A 88 0.38 -0.05 0.94
N ASP A 89 1.05 -0.99 0.27
CA ASP A 89 0.47 -1.73 -0.85
C ASP A 89 -0.65 -2.66 -0.35
N ALA A 90 -0.46 -3.33 0.79
CA ALA A 90 -1.50 -4.13 1.43
C ALA A 90 -2.71 -3.29 1.85
N CYS A 91 -2.48 -2.13 2.47
CA CYS A 91 -3.54 -1.21 2.90
C CYS A 91 -4.32 -0.66 1.70
N SER A 92 -3.62 -0.21 0.65
CA SER A 92 -4.23 0.29 -0.59
C SER A 92 -5.13 -0.76 -1.26
N ARG A 93 -4.70 -2.03 -1.25
CA ARG A 93 -5.50 -3.16 -1.79
C ARG A 93 -6.79 -3.37 -1.01
N GLU A 94 -6.70 -3.44 0.31
CA GLU A 94 -7.88 -3.60 1.18
C GLU A 94 -8.83 -2.41 1.03
N LEU A 95 -8.29 -1.19 0.84
CA LEU A 95 -9.09 0.01 0.58
C LEU A 95 -9.81 -0.06 -0.79
N ALA A 96 -9.15 -0.52 -1.84
CA ALA A 96 -9.77 -0.71 -3.16
C ALA A 96 -10.93 -1.73 -3.10
N GLN A 97 -10.73 -2.82 -2.35
CA GLN A 97 -11.75 -3.87 -2.17
C GLN A 97 -13.03 -3.36 -1.51
N ARG A 98 -12.96 -2.33 -0.65
CA ARG A 98 -14.15 -1.70 -0.05
C ARG A 98 -15.13 -1.17 -1.09
N TYR A 99 -14.61 -0.78 -2.25
CA TYR A 99 -15.39 -0.25 -3.37
C TYR A 99 -15.65 -1.30 -4.46
N GLY A 100 -15.30 -2.57 -4.22
CA GLY A 100 -15.43 -3.64 -5.21
C GLY A 100 -14.36 -3.60 -6.31
N PHE A 101 -13.25 -2.90 -6.09
CA PHE A 101 -12.13 -2.83 -7.04
C PHE A 101 -10.96 -3.72 -6.60
N LEU A 102 -10.21 -4.20 -7.59
CA LEU A 102 -8.92 -4.85 -7.38
C LEU A 102 -7.82 -3.78 -7.40
N GLY A 103 -7.09 -3.65 -6.28
CA GLY A 103 -5.93 -2.76 -6.19
C GLY A 103 -4.69 -3.40 -6.84
N ALA A 104 -4.25 -2.90 -7.98
CA ALA A 104 -3.01 -3.33 -8.63
C ALA A 104 -2.08 -2.14 -8.83
N ARG A 105 -0.76 -2.38 -8.75
CA ARG A 105 0.22 -1.32 -8.98
C ARG A 105 0.30 -1.01 -10.46
N ILE A 106 0.49 0.27 -10.77
CA ILE A 106 0.93 0.66 -12.11
C ILE A 106 2.45 0.49 -12.13
N PRO A 107 3.00 -0.39 -13.00
CA PRO A 107 4.43 -0.61 -13.07
C PRO A 107 5.14 0.63 -13.63
N MET A 108 6.33 0.92 -13.12
CA MET A 108 7.24 1.87 -13.76
C MET A 108 7.72 1.28 -15.09
N MET A 109 7.80 2.11 -16.12
CA MET A 109 8.24 1.71 -17.47
C MET A 109 9.75 1.88 -17.64
N GLU A 110 10.52 1.45 -16.64
CA GLU A 110 11.98 1.54 -16.63
C GLU A 110 12.63 0.28 -17.20
N PRO A 111 13.87 0.37 -17.71
CA PRO A 111 14.65 -0.81 -18.08
C PRO A 111 14.72 -1.82 -16.92
N HIS A 112 14.52 -3.10 -17.23
CA HIS A 112 14.50 -4.21 -16.27
C HIS A 112 13.33 -4.28 -15.28
N ALA A 113 12.39 -3.33 -15.27
CA ALA A 113 11.20 -3.41 -14.41
C ALA A 113 10.36 -4.68 -14.65
N GLY A 114 10.38 -5.22 -15.87
CA GLY A 114 9.73 -6.49 -16.21
C GLY A 114 10.30 -7.70 -15.47
N VAL A 115 11.61 -7.74 -15.19
CA VAL A 115 12.23 -8.84 -14.43
C VAL A 115 11.69 -8.87 -13.01
N LEU A 116 11.57 -7.70 -12.38
CA LEU A 116 11.00 -7.58 -11.05
C LEU A 116 9.52 -7.98 -11.01
N ALA A 117 8.75 -7.62 -12.04
CA ALA A 117 7.34 -8.02 -12.15
C ALA A 117 7.18 -9.55 -12.23
N VAL A 118 8.01 -10.22 -13.03
CA VAL A 118 8.00 -11.70 -13.13
C VAL A 118 8.44 -12.34 -11.82
N ALA A 119 9.50 -11.83 -11.17
CA ALA A 119 9.96 -12.35 -9.89
C ALA A 119 8.89 -12.26 -8.80
N ARG A 120 8.21 -11.12 -8.69
CA ARG A 120 7.10 -10.92 -7.74
C ARG A 120 5.93 -11.86 -8.04
N LEU A 121 5.55 -11.99 -9.31
CA LEU A 121 4.50 -12.92 -9.72
C LEU A 121 4.81 -14.36 -9.28
N SER A 122 6.04 -14.82 -9.44
CA SER A 122 6.48 -16.16 -9.00
C SER A 122 6.40 -16.34 -7.48
N VAL A 123 6.76 -15.31 -6.71
CA VAL A 123 6.67 -15.33 -5.23
C VAL A 123 5.21 -15.44 -4.79
N GLU A 124 4.33 -14.56 -5.29
CA GLU A 124 2.91 -14.58 -4.91
C GLU A 124 2.20 -15.87 -5.35
N PHE A 125 2.61 -16.44 -6.49
CA PHE A 125 2.12 -17.74 -6.91
C PHE A 125 2.51 -18.84 -5.91
N GLY A 126 3.75 -18.82 -5.41
CA GLY A 126 4.21 -19.72 -4.36
C GLY A 126 3.40 -19.60 -3.06
N HIS A 127 3.18 -18.38 -2.56
CA HIS A 127 2.37 -18.13 -1.36
C HIS A 127 0.91 -18.58 -1.54
N THR A 128 0.35 -18.32 -2.73
CA THR A 128 -1.01 -18.77 -3.08
C THR A 128 -1.11 -20.29 -3.07
N LEU A 129 -0.14 -20.98 -3.67
CA LEU A 129 -0.08 -22.44 -3.64
C LEU A 129 0.00 -22.96 -2.20
N GLU A 130 0.89 -22.42 -1.38
CA GLU A 130 1.03 -22.80 0.02
C GLU A 130 -0.32 -22.67 0.76
N ALA A 131 -0.97 -21.51 0.68
CA ALA A 131 -2.23 -21.25 1.37
C ALA A 131 -3.36 -22.20 0.90
N ILE A 132 -3.48 -22.44 -0.41
CA ILE A 132 -4.46 -23.39 -0.94
C ILE A 132 -4.14 -24.82 -0.47
N THR A 133 -2.87 -25.23 -0.49
CA THR A 133 -2.49 -26.58 -0.03
C THR A 133 -2.78 -26.80 1.46
N ASN A 134 -2.64 -25.76 2.30
CA ASN A 134 -3.00 -25.83 3.71
C ASN A 134 -4.51 -26.04 3.91
N VAL A 135 -5.35 -25.35 3.14
CA VAL A 135 -6.81 -25.57 3.13
C VAL A 135 -7.18 -27.00 2.72
N LEU A 136 -6.41 -27.58 1.80
CA LEU A 136 -6.68 -28.92 1.25
C LEU A 136 -5.99 -30.06 2.04
N ALA A 137 -5.17 -29.75 3.04
CA ALA A 137 -4.24 -30.69 3.66
C ALA A 137 -4.93 -31.90 4.31
N ASP A 138 -6.13 -31.72 4.89
CA ASP A 138 -6.90 -32.79 5.53
C ASP A 138 -7.93 -33.45 4.59
N GLY A 139 -8.01 -32.99 3.34
CA GLY A 139 -8.94 -33.45 2.31
C GLY A 139 -10.41 -33.09 2.57
N ARG A 140 -10.74 -32.20 3.52
CA ARG A 140 -12.12 -31.87 3.89
C ARG A 140 -12.30 -30.39 4.24
N ILE A 141 -12.90 -29.64 3.32
CA ILE A 141 -13.29 -28.26 3.58
C ILE A 141 -14.53 -28.22 4.49
N CYS A 142 -14.41 -27.59 5.65
CA CYS A 142 -15.43 -27.47 6.67
C CYS A 142 -15.41 -26.08 7.36
N PRO A 143 -16.36 -25.77 8.26
CA PRO A 143 -16.39 -24.45 8.92
C PRO A 143 -15.15 -24.10 9.75
N LYS A 144 -14.32 -25.09 10.14
CA LYS A 144 -13.07 -24.84 10.86
C LYS A 144 -12.01 -24.20 9.97
N ASP A 145 -12.12 -24.35 8.64
CA ASP A 145 -11.15 -23.85 7.67
C ASP A 145 -11.41 -22.40 7.27
N ILE A 146 -12.45 -21.76 7.81
CA ILE A 146 -12.77 -20.36 7.52
C ILE A 146 -11.56 -19.43 7.67
N PRO A 147 -10.69 -19.54 8.71
CA PRO A 147 -9.48 -18.73 8.79
C PRO A 147 -8.49 -18.97 7.65
N GLU A 148 -8.23 -20.23 7.30
CA GLU A 148 -7.30 -20.60 6.22
C GLU A 148 -7.87 -20.26 4.84
N LEU A 149 -9.19 -20.39 4.65
CA LEU A 149 -9.89 -19.95 3.44
C LEU A 149 -9.79 -18.44 3.25
N ARG A 150 -9.90 -17.66 4.34
CA ARG A 150 -9.71 -16.19 4.28
C ARG A 150 -8.27 -15.85 3.89
N ARG A 151 -7.29 -16.52 4.50
CA ARG A 151 -5.88 -16.36 4.11
C ARG A 151 -5.68 -16.71 2.63
N ALA A 152 -6.21 -17.84 2.16
CA ALA A 152 -6.10 -18.24 0.76
C ALA A 152 -6.72 -17.21 -0.20
N LEU A 153 -7.89 -16.64 0.15
CA LEU A 153 -8.49 -15.55 -0.62
C LEU A 153 -7.62 -14.29 -0.64
N ASP A 154 -7.00 -13.94 0.49
CA ASP A 154 -6.08 -12.81 0.56
C ASP A 154 -4.86 -13.04 -0.36
N GLU A 155 -4.24 -14.23 -0.32
CA GLU A 155 -3.10 -14.58 -1.19
C GLU A 155 -3.48 -14.60 -2.68
N ILE A 156 -4.66 -15.16 -3.01
CA ILE A 156 -5.19 -15.13 -4.39
C ILE A 156 -5.33 -13.67 -4.87
N GLY A 157 -5.86 -12.79 -4.03
CA GLY A 157 -5.96 -11.36 -4.34
C GLY A 157 -4.60 -10.70 -4.58
N GLN A 158 -3.54 -11.13 -3.89
CA GLN A 158 -2.17 -10.66 -4.15
C GLN A 158 -1.69 -11.10 -5.53
N LEU A 159 -1.89 -12.37 -5.86
CA LEU A 159 -1.52 -12.92 -7.16
C LEU A 159 -2.27 -12.22 -8.30
N GLU A 160 -3.58 -11.99 -8.15
CA GLU A 160 -4.39 -11.23 -9.12
C GLU A 160 -3.83 -9.81 -9.35
N ALA A 161 -3.44 -9.12 -8.28
CA ALA A 161 -2.85 -7.78 -8.37
C ALA A 161 -1.50 -7.78 -9.12
N GLU A 162 -0.63 -8.76 -8.88
CA GLU A 162 0.64 -8.87 -9.61
C GLU A 162 0.43 -9.26 -11.07
N LEU A 163 -0.56 -10.12 -11.38
CA LEU A 163 -0.94 -10.44 -12.76
C LEU A 163 -1.42 -9.19 -13.52
N VAL A 164 -2.27 -8.36 -12.89
CA VAL A 164 -2.72 -7.10 -13.49
C VAL A 164 -1.56 -6.12 -13.68
N THR A 165 -0.64 -6.05 -12.71
CA THR A 165 0.58 -5.23 -12.80
C THR A 165 1.44 -5.67 -13.99
N ALA A 166 1.69 -6.98 -14.14
CA ALA A 166 2.44 -7.55 -15.26
C ALA A 166 1.75 -7.31 -16.62
N LYS A 167 0.42 -7.48 -16.69
CA LYS A 167 -0.37 -7.16 -17.89
C LYS A 167 -0.21 -5.70 -18.28
N ARG A 168 -0.23 -4.79 -17.31
CA ARG A 168 -0.06 -3.35 -17.56
C ARG A 168 1.34 -3.03 -18.10
N TYR A 169 2.38 -3.69 -17.59
CA TYR A 169 3.74 -3.55 -18.10
C TYR A 169 3.85 -3.95 -19.58
N VAL A 170 3.32 -5.12 -19.94
CA VAL A 170 3.31 -5.60 -21.33
C VAL A 170 2.49 -4.67 -22.24
N SER A 171 1.31 -4.27 -21.78
CA SER A 171 0.42 -3.39 -22.54
C SER A 171 1.03 -1.99 -22.74
N GLY A 172 1.75 -1.46 -21.75
CA GLY A 172 2.43 -0.18 -21.85
C GLY A 172 3.55 -0.18 -22.89
N HIS A 173 4.36 -1.25 -22.94
CA HIS A 173 5.38 -1.43 -23.98
C HIS A 173 4.76 -1.60 -25.36
N LEU A 174 3.65 -2.35 -25.47
CA LEU A 174 2.94 -2.49 -26.74
C LEU A 174 2.44 -1.13 -27.25
N GLN A 175 1.91 -0.28 -26.37
CA GLN A 175 1.44 1.06 -26.72
C GLN A 175 2.58 2.00 -27.16
N ASP A 176 3.76 1.91 -26.55
CA ASP A 176 4.92 2.73 -26.92
C ASP A 176 5.58 2.27 -28.24
N LEU A 177 5.67 0.95 -28.46
CA LEU A 177 6.39 0.37 -29.58
C LEU A 177 5.55 0.26 -30.87
N ALA A 178 4.24 0.00 -30.76
CA ALA A 178 3.39 -0.20 -31.93
C ALA A 178 3.41 0.99 -32.92
N PRO A 179 3.34 2.26 -32.48
CA PRO A 179 3.43 3.40 -33.40
C PRO A 179 4.81 3.52 -34.10
N ARG A 180 5.89 3.17 -33.39
CA ARG A 180 7.28 3.24 -33.92
C ARG A 180 7.54 2.18 -34.99
N ALA A 181 6.95 0.99 -34.83
CA ALA A 181 7.04 -0.07 -35.82
C ALA A 181 6.38 0.31 -37.16
N VAL A 182 5.26 1.05 -37.12
CA VAL A 182 4.58 1.54 -38.33
C VAL A 182 5.40 2.60 -39.08
N GLN A 183 6.11 3.47 -38.35
CA GLN A 183 6.95 4.51 -38.95
C GLN A 183 8.29 3.97 -39.50
N GLY A 184 8.85 2.92 -38.88
CA GLY A 184 10.10 2.28 -39.32
C GLY A 184 9.96 1.43 -40.59
N GLY A 185 8.74 0.99 -40.93
CA GLY A 185 8.45 0.21 -42.14
C GLY A 185 8.16 1.05 -43.40
N GLN A 186 8.21 2.38 -43.32
CA GLN A 186 7.97 3.29 -44.44
C GLN A 186 9.27 3.89 -45.05
N ARG A 187 10.41 3.22 -44.90
CA ARG A 187 11.69 3.61 -45.52
C ARG A 187 12.22 2.55 -46.47
#